data_AF-A0A2T5D9G1-F1
#
_entry.id   AF-A0A2T5D9G1-F1
#
_cell.length_a   1.000
_cell.length_b   1.000
_cell.length_c   1.000
_cell.angle_alpha   90.00
_cell.angle_beta   90.00
_cell.angle_gamma   90.00
#
_symmetry.space_group_name_H-M   'P 1'
#
loop_
_entity.id
_entity.type
_entity.pdbx_description
1 polymer ?
#
loop_
_entity_poly.entity_id
_entity_poly.type
_entity_poly.pdbx_seq_one_letter_code
_entity_poly.pdbx_strand_id
1 'polypeptide(L)'
;MREYFFNYKENEIIQFFQYCYINKKDYYPKKSIQEALNISEYRYKAIGHRVEEIKTQYPTFDFNYDKHGLSIRFSKEFLLLKVYILLFKETVGFKFLLSIYKEEFQNLSHFSESVHMHQQSVLPKLKPVRMLLSEHSLEYLLFKKKISGEEYRIRHFFFELFWHLHDEREPIIPEYPESFQALATMIHEYLPMHSREDIRKLYLFMKITQHRMNHGHTITSLPITITEVRNPLITYDVFK
;
A
#
# COMPACT_ATOMS: atom_id res chain seq x y z
N MET A 1 -3.51 6.26 -5.69
CA MET A 1 -3.80 4.81 -5.74
C MET A 1 -5.24 4.64 -6.21
N ARG A 2 -5.49 3.87 -7.28
CA ARG A 2 -6.80 3.83 -7.95
C ARG A 2 -7.85 3.08 -7.12
N GLU A 3 -9.10 3.54 -7.15
CA GLU A 3 -10.25 3.03 -6.36
C GLU A 3 -10.68 1.58 -6.68
N TYR A 4 -10.10 0.95 -7.70
CA TYR A 4 -10.53 -0.36 -8.21
C TYR A 4 -10.39 -1.54 -7.24
N PHE A 5 -9.62 -1.40 -6.14
CA PHE A 5 -9.42 -2.47 -5.16
C PHE A 5 -10.51 -2.54 -4.10
N PHE A 6 -11.21 -1.43 -3.86
CA PHE A 6 -12.23 -1.32 -2.84
C PHE A 6 -13.58 -1.81 -3.35
N ASN A 7 -14.25 -2.62 -2.53
CA ASN A 7 -15.66 -2.92 -2.74
C ASN A 7 -16.52 -1.79 -2.14
N TYR A 8 -17.84 -1.90 -2.34
CA TYR A 8 -18.77 -0.88 -1.89
C TYR A 8 -18.66 -0.56 -0.39
N LYS A 9 -18.37 -1.54 0.47
CA LYS A 9 -18.27 -1.34 1.92
C LYS A 9 -17.05 -0.52 2.27
N GLU A 10 -15.88 -0.83 1.70
CA GLU A 10 -14.67 -0.02 1.96
C GLU A 10 -14.86 1.40 1.43
N ASN A 11 -15.50 1.56 0.26
CA ASN A 11 -15.82 2.88 -0.29
C ASN A 11 -16.76 3.68 0.62
N GLU A 12 -17.77 3.06 1.25
CA GLU A 12 -18.62 3.75 2.23
C GLU A 12 -17.85 4.24 3.45
N ILE A 13 -16.91 3.44 3.96
CA ILE A 13 -16.07 3.85 5.09
C ILE A 13 -15.19 5.04 4.70
N ILE A 14 -14.58 4.97 3.52
CA ILE A 14 -13.81 6.07 2.96
C ILE A 14 -14.64 7.35 2.86
N GLN A 15 -15.84 7.25 2.27
CA GLN A 15 -16.75 8.38 2.11
C GLN A 15 -17.21 8.94 3.45
N PHE A 16 -17.48 8.07 4.43
CA PHE A 16 -17.80 8.47 5.80
C PHE A 16 -16.68 9.30 6.41
N PHE A 17 -15.43 8.81 6.37
CA PHE A 17 -14.29 9.55 6.92
C PHE A 17 -14.04 10.85 6.16
N GLN A 18 -14.14 10.87 4.83
CA GLN A 18 -14.05 12.09 4.03
C GLN A 18 -15.11 13.12 4.44
N TYR A 19 -16.37 12.71 4.52
CA TYR A 19 -17.47 13.59 4.89
C TYR A 19 -17.24 14.21 6.27
N CYS A 20 -16.90 13.40 7.27
CA CYS A 20 -16.63 13.87 8.62
C CYS A 20 -15.38 14.76 8.70
N TYR A 21 -14.32 14.42 7.96
CA TYR A 21 -13.06 15.15 7.94
C TYR A 21 -13.17 16.53 7.29
N ILE A 22 -14.00 16.66 6.26
CA ILE A 22 -14.28 17.94 5.58
C ILE A 22 -15.18 18.83 6.45
N ASN A 23 -16.24 18.27 7.02
CA ASN A 23 -17.26 19.05 7.71
C ASN A 23 -16.89 19.45 9.15
N LYS A 24 -16.08 18.65 9.85
CA LYS A 24 -15.56 18.93 11.20
C LYS A 24 -16.62 19.39 12.23
N LYS A 25 -17.83 18.85 12.16
CA LYS A 25 -18.90 19.09 13.14
C LYS A 25 -18.63 18.27 14.41
N ASP A 26 -19.01 18.83 15.57
CA ASP A 26 -18.95 18.11 16.84
C ASP A 26 -19.92 16.94 16.91
N TYR A 27 -21.08 17.06 16.26
CA TYR A 27 -22.12 16.05 16.23
C TYR A 27 -22.76 15.96 14.85
N TYR A 28 -23.06 14.73 14.44
CA TYR A 28 -23.73 14.42 13.20
C TYR A 28 -25.02 13.66 13.53
N PRO A 29 -26.20 14.28 13.31
CA PRO A 29 -27.46 13.57 13.38
C PRO A 29 -27.44 12.42 12.38
N LYS A 30 -27.94 11.26 12.79
CA LYS A 30 -27.93 10.05 11.96
C LYS A 30 -28.52 10.28 10.57
N LYS A 31 -29.64 11.02 10.46
CA LYS A 31 -30.24 11.36 9.16
C LYS A 31 -29.26 12.09 8.23
N SER A 32 -28.44 12.99 8.77
CA SER A 32 -27.46 13.72 7.96
C SER A 32 -26.39 12.80 7.37
N ILE A 33 -26.00 11.74 8.07
CA ILE A 33 -25.05 10.74 7.58
C ILE A 33 -25.72 9.84 6.54
N GLN A 34 -26.95 9.41 6.81
CA GLN A 34 -27.73 8.58 5.89
C GLN A 34 -27.99 9.28 4.56
N GLU A 35 -28.33 10.57 4.60
CA GLU A 35 -28.55 11.40 3.42
C GLU A 35 -27.24 11.68 2.68
N ALA A 36 -26.18 12.07 3.39
CA ALA A 36 -24.89 12.41 2.78
C ALA A 36 -24.23 11.21 2.07
N LEU A 37 -24.36 10.01 2.64
CA LEU A 37 -23.79 8.78 2.08
C LEU A 37 -24.79 7.97 1.25
N ASN A 38 -26.07 8.36 1.23
CA ASN A 38 -27.18 7.62 0.63
C ASN A 38 -27.26 6.15 1.11
N ILE A 39 -27.33 5.96 2.44
CA ILE A 39 -27.25 4.65 3.09
C ILE A 39 -28.47 4.33 3.98
N SER A 40 -28.75 3.04 4.11
CA SER A 40 -29.82 2.54 4.98
C SER A 40 -29.43 2.52 6.47
N GLU A 41 -30.40 2.27 7.34
CA GLU A 41 -30.21 2.07 8.79
C GLU A 41 -29.14 1.02 9.11
N TYR A 42 -29.27 -0.13 8.46
CA TYR A 42 -28.37 -1.26 8.69
C TYR A 42 -26.94 -0.90 8.30
N ARG A 43 -26.76 -0.20 7.17
CA ARG A 43 -25.45 0.25 6.71
C ARG A 43 -24.84 1.32 7.62
N TYR A 44 -25.66 2.24 8.15
CA TYR A 44 -25.20 3.20 9.16
C TYR A 44 -24.59 2.50 10.39
N LYS A 45 -25.28 1.48 10.92
CA LYS A 45 -24.75 0.69 12.05
C LYS A 45 -23.46 -0.06 11.67
N ALA A 46 -23.42 -0.66 10.48
CA ALA A 46 -22.24 -1.35 9.99
C ALA A 46 -21.02 -0.41 9.86
N ILE A 47 -21.22 0.82 9.39
CA ILE A 47 -20.18 1.86 9.37
C ILE A 47 -19.72 2.17 10.80
N GLY A 48 -20.64 2.39 11.74
CA GLY A 48 -20.29 2.65 13.14
C GLY A 48 -19.40 1.55 13.75
N HIS A 49 -19.79 0.28 13.61
CA HIS A 49 -18.95 -0.84 14.07
C HIS A 49 -17.57 -0.85 13.41
N ARG A 50 -17.52 -0.66 12.09
CA ARG A 50 -16.26 -0.69 11.35
C ARG A 50 -15.33 0.47 11.71
N VAL A 51 -15.87 1.64 12.02
CA VAL A 51 -15.10 2.81 12.47
C VAL A 51 -14.48 2.56 13.86
N GLU A 52 -15.19 1.88 14.77
CA GLU A 52 -14.62 1.47 16.06
C GLU A 52 -13.47 0.45 15.91
N GLU A 53 -13.60 -0.50 14.98
CA GLU A 53 -12.50 -1.43 14.64
C GLU A 53 -11.28 -0.68 14.12
N ILE A 54 -11.48 0.31 13.24
CA ILE A 54 -10.40 1.15 12.71
C ILE A 54 -9.77 2.00 13.82
N LYS A 55 -10.57 2.55 14.75
CA LYS A 55 -10.08 3.32 15.90
C LYS A 55 -9.15 2.50 16.79
N THR A 56 -9.45 1.21 16.97
CA THR A 56 -8.60 0.30 17.75
C THR A 56 -7.23 0.10 17.09
N GLN A 57 -7.17 0.04 15.76
CA GLN A 57 -5.91 -0.09 15.00
C GLN A 57 -5.19 1.25 14.81
N TYR A 58 -5.92 2.36 14.80
CA TYR A 58 -5.42 3.70 14.53
C TYR A 58 -6.05 4.73 15.49
N PRO A 59 -5.59 4.76 16.75
CA PRO A 59 -6.20 5.56 17.83
C PRO A 59 -5.80 7.04 17.74
N THR A 60 -6.10 7.69 16.62
CA THR A 60 -5.84 9.12 16.38
C THR A 60 -7.12 9.93 16.23
N PHE A 61 -8.26 9.34 16.59
CA PHE A 61 -9.54 10.02 16.62
C PHE A 61 -10.42 9.41 17.71
N ASP A 62 -11.26 10.26 18.31
CA ASP A 62 -12.35 9.82 19.17
C ASP A 62 -13.58 9.60 18.31
N PHE A 63 -14.31 8.54 18.63
CA PHE A 63 -15.55 8.19 17.97
C PHE A 63 -16.50 7.62 19.01
N ASN A 64 -17.77 8.06 18.93
CA ASN A 64 -18.91 7.51 19.64
C ASN A 64 -20.11 7.58 18.70
N TYR A 65 -20.95 6.55 18.68
CA TYR A 65 -22.19 6.57 17.91
C TYR A 65 -23.30 5.82 18.64
N ASP A 66 -24.54 6.23 18.36
CA ASP A 66 -25.75 5.61 18.88
C ASP A 66 -26.88 5.60 17.84
N LYS A 67 -28.11 5.35 18.29
CA LYS A 67 -29.30 5.33 17.44
C LYS A 67 -29.74 6.72 16.93
N HIS A 68 -29.23 7.79 17.51
CA HIS A 68 -29.60 9.18 17.21
C HIS A 68 -28.57 9.87 16.31
N GLY A 69 -27.29 9.51 16.42
CA GLY A 69 -26.23 10.09 15.61
C GLY A 69 -24.85 9.62 16.06
N LEU A 70 -23.84 10.42 15.72
CA LEU A 70 -22.45 10.15 16.04
C LEU A 70 -21.67 11.44 16.31
N SER A 71 -20.59 11.29 17.07
CA SER A 71 -19.56 12.31 17.27
C SER A 71 -18.22 11.71 16.88
N ILE A 72 -17.44 12.45 16.08
CA ILE A 72 -16.09 12.07 15.69
C ILE A 72 -15.16 13.28 15.82
N ARG A 73 -14.02 13.10 16.50
CA ARG A 73 -13.03 14.16 16.69
C ARG A 73 -11.66 13.66 16.30
N PHE A 74 -11.08 14.27 15.28
CA PHE A 74 -9.75 13.92 14.77
C PHE A 74 -8.67 14.63 15.59
N SER A 75 -7.61 13.90 15.97
CA SER A 75 -6.43 14.51 16.56
C SER A 75 -5.59 15.24 15.51
N LYS A 76 -4.57 15.99 15.94
CA LYS A 76 -3.61 16.63 15.03
C LYS A 76 -2.76 15.63 14.23
N GLU A 77 -2.68 14.39 14.70
CA GLU A 77 -1.90 13.31 14.09
C GLU A 77 -2.75 12.45 13.14
N PHE A 78 -4.06 12.73 13.05
CA PHE A 78 -4.95 12.00 12.17
C PHE A 78 -4.64 12.32 10.70
N LEU A 79 -4.40 11.27 9.92
CA LEU A 79 -4.19 11.29 8.50
C LEU A 79 -5.28 10.46 7.85
N LEU A 80 -6.11 11.12 7.03
CA LEU A 80 -7.14 10.42 6.26
C LEU A 80 -6.52 9.31 5.38
N LEU A 81 -5.32 9.56 4.82
CA LEU A 81 -4.56 8.58 4.05
C LEU A 81 -4.28 7.28 4.83
N LYS A 82 -4.09 7.34 6.15
CA LYS A 82 -3.86 6.13 6.95
C LYS A 82 -5.09 5.23 6.99
N VAL A 83 -6.30 5.79 7.02
CA VAL A 83 -7.54 5.00 6.89
C VAL A 83 -7.59 4.28 5.53
N TYR A 84 -7.26 4.99 4.45
CA TYR A 84 -7.17 4.37 3.12
C TYR A 84 -6.16 3.21 3.08
N ILE A 85 -4.97 3.40 3.64
CA ILE A 85 -3.92 2.38 3.67
C ILE A 85 -4.38 1.15 4.46
N LEU A 86 -5.01 1.33 5.63
CA LEU A 86 -5.54 0.23 6.44
C LEU A 86 -6.56 -0.59 5.65
N LEU A 87 -7.54 0.07 5.04
CA LEU A 87 -8.54 -0.60 4.21
C LEU A 87 -7.89 -1.29 3.02
N PHE A 88 -6.91 -0.65 2.37
CA PHE A 88 -6.24 -1.21 1.19
C PHE A 88 -5.49 -2.50 1.53
N LYS A 89 -4.79 -2.51 2.68
CA LYS A 89 -4.04 -3.67 3.18
C LYS A 89 -4.93 -4.87 3.47
N GLU A 90 -6.22 -4.67 3.71
CA GLU A 90 -7.17 -5.77 3.91
C GLU A 90 -7.69 -6.38 2.61
N THR A 91 -7.56 -5.68 1.49
CA THR A 91 -8.10 -6.13 0.20
C THR A 91 -7.44 -7.43 -0.25
N VAL A 92 -8.24 -8.29 -0.91
CA VAL A 92 -7.74 -9.54 -1.50
C VAL A 92 -6.63 -9.26 -2.52
N GLY A 93 -6.74 -8.17 -3.28
CA GLY A 93 -5.72 -7.78 -4.26
C GLY A 93 -4.37 -7.44 -3.62
N PHE A 94 -4.37 -6.70 -2.51
CA PHE A 94 -3.13 -6.43 -1.78
C PHE A 94 -2.55 -7.70 -1.15
N LYS A 95 -3.37 -8.49 -0.45
CA LYS A 95 -2.93 -9.76 0.16
C LYS A 95 -2.32 -10.70 -0.88
N PHE A 96 -2.91 -10.72 -2.08
CA PHE A 96 -2.38 -11.45 -3.22
C PHE A 96 -1.00 -10.93 -3.64
N LEU A 97 -0.86 -9.63 -3.93
CA LEU A 97 0.41 -9.00 -4.28
C LEU A 97 1.51 -9.26 -3.23
N LEU A 98 1.14 -9.19 -1.95
CA LEU A 98 2.05 -9.46 -0.84
C LEU A 98 2.49 -10.93 -0.81
N SER A 99 1.56 -11.88 -0.98
CA SER A 99 1.90 -13.31 -1.03
C SER A 99 2.83 -13.66 -2.20
N ILE A 100 2.66 -12.97 -3.33
CA ILE A 100 3.54 -13.13 -4.49
C ILE A 100 4.92 -12.57 -4.21
N TYR A 101 4.99 -11.35 -3.65
CA TYR A 101 6.25 -10.75 -3.26
C TYR A 101 7.03 -11.65 -2.30
N LYS A 102 6.36 -12.19 -1.28
CA LYS A 102 6.96 -13.06 -0.26
C LYS A 102 7.25 -14.49 -0.73
N GLU A 103 6.95 -14.82 -1.98
CA GLU A 103 7.09 -16.19 -2.52
C GLU A 103 6.23 -17.23 -1.76
N GLU A 104 5.14 -16.79 -1.12
CA GLU A 104 4.21 -17.62 -0.33
C GLU A 104 3.02 -18.14 -1.17
N PHE A 105 2.78 -17.59 -2.36
CA PHE A 105 1.69 -18.02 -3.21
C PHE A 105 1.95 -19.41 -3.82
N GLN A 106 1.15 -20.39 -3.41
CA GLN A 106 1.28 -21.76 -3.93
C GLN A 106 0.37 -22.05 -5.11
N ASN A 107 -0.92 -21.74 -4.97
CA ASN A 107 -1.97 -21.91 -5.96
C ASN A 107 -3.23 -21.16 -5.52
N LEU A 108 -4.21 -21.06 -6.41
CA LEU A 108 -5.45 -20.32 -6.15
C LEU A 108 -6.29 -20.92 -5.01
N SER A 109 -6.27 -22.25 -4.82
CA SER A 109 -7.02 -22.89 -3.74
C SER A 109 -6.50 -22.48 -2.37
N HIS A 110 -5.19 -22.66 -2.16
CA HIS A 110 -4.53 -22.31 -0.92
C HIS A 110 -4.66 -20.81 -0.61
N PHE A 111 -4.51 -19.96 -1.62
CA PHE A 111 -4.72 -18.52 -1.45
C PHE A 111 -6.18 -18.18 -1.12
N SER A 112 -7.15 -18.88 -1.70
CA SER A 112 -8.57 -18.63 -1.41
C SER A 112 -8.93 -19.01 0.03
N GLU A 113 -8.35 -20.09 0.54
CA GLU A 113 -8.48 -20.50 1.94
C GLU A 113 -7.86 -19.48 2.90
N SER A 114 -6.66 -18.96 2.58
CA SER A 114 -5.97 -17.98 3.43
C SER A 114 -6.68 -16.63 3.53
N VAL A 115 -7.56 -16.31 2.57
CA VAL A 115 -8.44 -15.13 2.62
C VAL A 115 -9.89 -15.47 2.99
N HIS A 116 -10.16 -16.72 3.40
CA HIS A 116 -11.49 -17.23 3.79
C HIS A 116 -12.58 -17.02 2.73
N MET A 117 -12.26 -17.31 1.46
CA MET A 117 -13.18 -17.16 0.33
C MET A 117 -13.14 -18.37 -0.59
N HIS A 118 -14.23 -18.61 -1.33
CA HIS A 118 -14.19 -19.54 -2.46
C HIS A 118 -13.38 -18.96 -3.63
N GLN A 119 -12.67 -19.83 -4.37
CA GLN A 119 -11.86 -19.43 -5.53
C GLN A 119 -12.64 -18.58 -6.55
N GLN A 120 -13.90 -18.93 -6.81
CA GLN A 120 -14.77 -18.20 -7.74
C GLN A 120 -15.04 -16.76 -7.29
N SER A 121 -15.01 -16.49 -5.99
CA SER A 121 -15.17 -15.15 -5.41
C SER A 121 -13.86 -14.36 -5.38
N VAL A 122 -12.71 -15.05 -5.37
CA VAL A 122 -11.37 -14.43 -5.41
C VAL A 122 -11.03 -13.93 -6.81
N LEU A 123 -11.33 -14.70 -7.86
CA LEU A 123 -10.93 -14.38 -9.23
C LEU A 123 -11.37 -12.98 -9.70
N PRO A 124 -12.63 -12.54 -9.50
CA PRO A 124 -13.04 -11.17 -9.85
C PRO A 124 -12.24 -10.11 -9.10
N LYS A 125 -11.89 -10.35 -7.83
CA LYS A 125 -11.09 -9.43 -7.00
C LYS A 125 -9.62 -9.35 -7.43
N LEU A 126 -9.14 -10.28 -8.26
CA LEU A 126 -7.80 -10.21 -8.86
C LEU A 126 -7.77 -9.48 -10.21
N LYS A 127 -8.92 -9.14 -10.82
CA LYS A 127 -8.95 -8.35 -12.07
C LYS A 127 -8.26 -6.98 -11.93
N PRO A 128 -8.51 -6.20 -10.85
CA PRO A 128 -7.80 -4.94 -10.63
C PRO A 128 -6.28 -5.10 -10.51
N VAL A 129 -5.81 -6.20 -9.92
CA VAL A 129 -4.37 -6.51 -9.83
C VAL A 129 -3.77 -6.69 -11.23
N ARG A 130 -4.45 -7.45 -12.11
CA ARG A 130 -3.97 -7.67 -13.49
C ARG A 130 -3.88 -6.37 -14.26
N MET A 131 -4.89 -5.51 -14.12
CA MET A 131 -4.88 -4.18 -14.73
C MET A 131 -3.70 -3.35 -14.20
N LEU A 132 -3.54 -3.28 -12.87
CA LEU A 132 -2.44 -2.55 -12.24
C LEU A 132 -1.07 -3.04 -12.74
N LEU A 133 -0.84 -4.35 -12.79
CA LEU A 133 0.42 -4.90 -13.29
C LEU A 133 0.65 -4.52 -14.76
N SER A 134 -0.38 -4.60 -15.61
CA SER A 134 -0.26 -4.26 -17.04
C SER A 134 0.15 -2.80 -17.28
N GLU A 135 -0.28 -1.87 -16.42
CA GLU A 135 0.13 -0.46 -16.46
C GLU A 135 1.63 -0.28 -16.22
N HIS A 136 2.27 -1.23 -15.56
CA HIS A 136 3.72 -1.28 -15.34
C HIS A 136 4.45 -2.20 -16.33
N SER A 137 3.77 -2.67 -17.38
CA SER A 137 4.25 -3.71 -18.30
C SER A 137 4.68 -4.99 -17.58
N LEU A 138 3.94 -5.33 -16.54
CA LEU A 138 4.09 -6.57 -15.78
C LEU A 138 2.85 -7.44 -16.01
N GLU A 139 3.05 -8.73 -15.90
CA GLU A 139 1.96 -9.69 -16.00
C GLU A 139 2.04 -10.67 -14.85
N TYR A 140 0.88 -11.20 -14.47
CA TYR A 140 0.85 -12.33 -13.55
C TYR A 140 0.00 -13.45 -14.12
N LEU A 141 0.58 -14.65 -14.13
CA LEU A 141 -0.07 -15.87 -14.60
C LEU A 141 -0.11 -16.87 -13.44
N LEU A 142 -1.33 -17.27 -13.04
CA LEU A 142 -1.58 -18.15 -11.88
C LEU A 142 -0.74 -19.44 -11.92
N PHE A 143 -0.58 -20.04 -13.09
CA PHE A 143 0.20 -21.26 -13.27
C PHE A 143 1.72 -21.04 -13.14
N LYS A 144 2.21 -19.83 -13.44
CA LYS A 144 3.63 -19.48 -13.29
C LYS A 144 4.00 -19.16 -11.84
N LYS A 145 3.00 -18.86 -11.00
CA LYS A 145 3.15 -18.49 -9.57
C LYS A 145 4.05 -17.27 -9.30
N LYS A 146 4.47 -16.55 -10.35
CA LYS A 146 5.34 -15.38 -10.28
C LYS A 146 4.88 -14.27 -11.21
N ILE A 147 5.26 -13.04 -10.90
CA ILE A 147 5.15 -11.91 -11.83
C ILE A 147 6.15 -12.12 -12.98
N SER A 148 5.69 -11.88 -14.20
CA SER A 148 6.48 -11.90 -15.43
C SER A 148 6.68 -10.47 -15.92
N GLY A 149 7.86 -10.19 -16.47
CA GLY A 149 8.28 -8.87 -16.92
C GLY A 149 9.77 -8.67 -16.63
N GLU A 150 10.31 -7.52 -17.03
CA GLU A 150 11.68 -7.16 -16.71
C GLU A 150 11.87 -6.98 -15.19
N GLU A 151 12.89 -7.59 -14.62
CA GLU A 151 13.07 -7.64 -13.16
C GLU A 151 13.26 -6.24 -12.55
N TYR A 152 13.88 -5.28 -13.25
CA TYR A 152 13.97 -3.90 -12.77
C TYR A 152 12.58 -3.24 -12.62
N ARG A 153 11.61 -3.58 -13.47
CA ARG A 153 10.23 -3.10 -13.38
C ARG A 153 9.49 -3.75 -12.23
N ILE A 154 9.73 -5.03 -11.98
CA ILE A 154 9.14 -5.75 -10.83
C ILE A 154 9.62 -5.10 -9.52
N ARG A 155 10.93 -4.85 -9.39
CA ARG A 155 11.51 -4.17 -8.22
C ARG A 155 10.94 -2.77 -8.03
N HIS A 156 10.88 -1.99 -9.10
CA HIS A 156 10.30 -0.65 -9.08
C HIS A 156 8.80 -0.67 -8.69
N PHE A 157 8.03 -1.61 -9.22
CA PHE A 157 6.61 -1.77 -8.88
C PHE A 157 6.41 -2.03 -7.37
N PHE A 158 7.16 -2.96 -6.78
CA PHE A 158 7.06 -3.23 -5.35
C PHE A 158 7.62 -2.09 -4.49
N PHE A 159 8.62 -1.37 -4.98
CA PHE A 159 9.10 -0.15 -4.32
C PHE A 159 7.98 0.88 -4.22
N GLU A 160 7.35 1.20 -5.35
CA GLU A 160 6.23 2.14 -5.39
C GLU A 160 5.07 1.67 -4.50
N LEU A 161 4.71 0.39 -4.57
CA LEU A 161 3.64 -0.19 -3.76
C LEU A 161 3.93 -0.03 -2.26
N PHE A 162 5.11 -0.44 -1.80
CA PHE A 162 5.45 -0.41 -0.38
C PHE A 162 5.73 1.00 0.12
N TRP A 163 6.32 1.87 -0.70
CA TRP A 163 6.56 3.26 -0.33
C TRP A 163 5.24 4.02 -0.11
N HIS A 164 4.26 3.84 -0.99
CA HIS A 164 2.95 4.51 -0.86
C HIS A 164 2.05 3.92 0.23
N LEU A 165 2.30 2.69 0.66
CA LEU A 165 1.56 2.01 1.73
C LEU A 165 2.29 2.02 3.07
N HIS A 166 3.47 2.62 3.11
CA HIS A 166 4.26 2.78 4.32
C HIS A 166 3.54 3.77 5.26
N ASP A 167 3.47 3.38 6.53
CA ASP A 167 3.13 4.28 7.61
C ASP A 167 4.41 4.50 8.43
N GLU A 168 4.67 5.73 8.85
CA GLU A 168 5.83 6.07 9.70
C GLU A 168 5.87 5.25 10.99
N ARG A 169 4.70 4.79 11.47
CA ARG A 169 4.56 3.95 12.67
C ARG A 169 4.61 2.44 12.41
N GLU A 170 4.45 2.00 11.15
CA GLU A 170 4.62 0.61 10.74
C GLU A 170 5.84 0.51 9.81
N PRO A 171 7.02 0.17 10.33
CA PRO A 171 8.20 0.09 9.51
C PRO A 171 8.11 -1.13 8.59
N ILE A 172 7.51 -0.95 7.41
CA ILE A 172 7.89 -1.75 6.22
C ILE A 172 9.41 -1.53 5.97
N ILE A 173 9.93 -0.38 6.43
CA ILE A 173 11.34 0.01 6.47
C ILE A 173 11.83 -0.20 7.92
N PRO A 174 12.32 -1.40 8.29
CA PRO A 174 12.89 -1.66 9.62
C PRO A 174 14.05 -0.71 9.91
N GLU A 175 14.45 -0.59 11.19
CA GLU A 175 15.65 0.14 11.54
C GLU A 175 16.85 -0.30 10.69
N TYR A 176 17.70 0.67 10.35
CA TYR A 176 18.83 0.42 9.48
C TYR A 176 19.85 -0.46 10.21
N PRO A 177 20.23 -1.63 9.65
CA PRO A 177 21.36 -2.37 10.17
C PRO A 177 22.60 -1.47 10.08
N GLU A 178 23.57 -1.69 10.96
CA GLU A 178 24.84 -0.94 10.97
C GLU A 178 25.51 -0.90 9.58
N SER A 179 25.43 -2.01 8.84
CA SER A 179 25.94 -2.10 7.46
C SER A 179 25.30 -1.10 6.49
N PHE A 180 24.02 -0.78 6.67
CA PHE A 180 23.35 0.24 5.87
C PHE A 180 23.65 1.66 6.36
N GLN A 181 23.85 1.85 7.67
CA GLN A 181 24.27 3.15 8.21
C GLN A 181 25.62 3.57 7.64
N ALA A 182 26.58 2.64 7.53
CA ALA A 182 27.87 2.90 6.89
C ALA A 182 27.72 3.32 5.41
N LEU A 183 26.83 2.66 4.66
CA LEU A 183 26.52 3.04 3.28
C LEU A 183 25.87 4.42 3.21
N ALA A 184 24.92 4.73 4.10
CA ALA A 184 24.27 6.04 4.15
C ALA A 184 25.28 7.17 4.46
N THR A 185 26.21 6.94 5.38
CA THR A 185 27.31 7.88 5.68
C THR A 185 28.18 8.12 4.45
N MET A 186 28.60 7.05 3.76
CA MET A 186 29.37 7.17 2.52
C MET A 186 28.60 7.97 1.46
N ILE A 187 27.32 7.69 1.25
CA ILE A 187 26.49 8.45 0.30
C ILE A 187 26.41 9.92 0.70
N HIS A 188 26.40 10.24 1.99
CA HIS A 188 26.38 11.63 2.46
C HIS A 188 27.66 12.39 2.13
N GLU A 189 28.81 11.72 2.19
CA GLU A 189 30.09 12.31 1.81
C GLU A 189 30.14 12.68 0.31
N TYR A 190 29.60 11.81 -0.56
CA TYR A 190 29.64 12.03 -2.01
C TYR A 190 28.42 12.81 -2.56
N LEU A 191 27.27 12.75 -1.89
CA LEU A 191 26.02 13.39 -2.27
C LEU A 191 25.38 14.07 -1.04
N PRO A 192 25.95 15.16 -0.53
CA PRO A 192 25.55 15.76 0.75
C PRO A 192 24.13 16.37 0.75
N MET A 193 23.53 16.55 -0.43
CA MET A 193 22.23 17.22 -0.61
C MET A 193 21.01 16.27 -0.56
N HIS A 194 21.17 15.02 -0.12
CA HIS A 194 20.05 14.09 0.00
C HIS A 194 19.25 14.31 1.30
N SER A 195 17.94 14.07 1.26
CA SER A 195 17.09 14.13 2.45
C SER A 195 17.09 12.81 3.24
N ARG A 196 16.56 12.83 4.47
CA ARG A 196 16.35 11.59 5.25
C ARG A 196 15.43 10.62 4.51
N GLU A 197 14.42 11.14 3.80
CA GLU A 197 13.47 10.38 2.99
C GLU A 197 14.15 9.70 1.81
N ASP A 198 15.14 10.34 1.18
CA ASP A 198 15.90 9.73 0.08
C ASP A 198 16.67 8.50 0.55
N ILE A 199 17.28 8.57 1.74
CA ILE A 199 17.95 7.41 2.35
C ILE A 199 16.96 6.30 2.72
N ARG A 200 15.76 6.66 3.22
CA ARG A 200 14.69 5.67 3.49
C ARG A 200 14.25 4.97 2.21
N LYS A 201 14.06 5.71 1.11
CA LYS A 201 13.71 5.15 -0.20
C LYS A 201 14.79 4.21 -0.70
N LEU A 202 16.06 4.63 -0.62
CA LEU A 202 17.19 3.79 -1.01
C LEU A 202 17.20 2.48 -0.21
N TYR A 203 17.01 2.55 1.10
CA TYR A 203 16.98 1.34 1.93
C TYR A 203 15.86 0.39 1.54
N LEU A 204 14.64 0.92 1.34
CA LEU A 204 13.51 0.12 0.89
C LEU A 204 13.81 -0.58 -0.45
N PHE A 205 14.36 0.17 -1.40
CA PHE A 205 14.73 -0.36 -2.71
C PHE A 205 15.80 -1.46 -2.61
N MET A 206 16.80 -1.28 -1.73
CA MET A 206 17.83 -2.27 -1.45
C MET A 206 17.27 -3.52 -0.78
N LYS A 207 16.33 -3.38 0.15
CA LYS A 207 15.63 -4.53 0.77
C LYS A 207 14.84 -5.33 -0.24
N ILE A 208 14.11 -4.66 -1.12
CA ILE A 208 13.41 -5.31 -2.23
C ILE A 208 14.41 -6.04 -3.13
N THR A 209 15.49 -5.36 -3.51
CA THR A 209 16.54 -5.95 -4.35
C THR A 209 17.15 -7.21 -3.71
N GLN A 210 17.54 -7.13 -2.44
CA GLN A 210 18.09 -8.26 -1.69
C GLN A 210 17.09 -9.42 -1.61
N HIS A 211 15.82 -9.13 -1.28
CA HIS A 211 14.77 -10.14 -1.23
C HIS A 211 14.61 -10.84 -2.58
N ARG A 212 14.55 -10.10 -3.68
CA ARG A 212 14.41 -10.66 -5.03
C ARG A 212 15.62 -11.51 -5.43
N MET A 213 16.84 -11.05 -5.14
CA MET A 213 18.07 -11.79 -5.41
C MET A 213 18.16 -13.10 -4.61
N ASN A 214 17.78 -13.08 -3.34
CA ASN A 214 17.76 -14.29 -2.49
C ASN A 214 16.81 -15.37 -3.03
N HIS A 215 15.81 -14.99 -3.82
CA HIS A 215 14.88 -15.90 -4.47
C HIS A 215 15.21 -16.15 -5.96
N GLY A 216 16.44 -15.85 -6.38
CA GLY A 216 16.94 -16.16 -7.72
C GLY A 216 16.50 -15.22 -8.83
N HIS A 217 15.89 -14.07 -8.49
CA HIS A 217 15.45 -13.09 -9.49
C HIS A 217 16.53 -12.03 -9.72
N THR A 218 17.27 -12.17 -10.83
CA THR A 218 18.35 -11.25 -11.24
C THR A 218 17.91 -10.35 -12.39
N ILE A 219 18.50 -9.16 -12.46
CA ILE A 219 18.35 -8.29 -13.63
C ILE A 219 19.23 -8.86 -14.74
N THR A 220 18.61 -9.30 -15.83
CA THR A 220 19.30 -9.87 -17.00
C THR A 220 19.51 -8.84 -18.11
N SER A 221 18.71 -7.77 -18.12
CA SER A 221 18.80 -6.69 -19.10
C SER A 221 18.47 -5.34 -18.44
N LEU A 222 19.09 -4.28 -18.94
CA LEU A 222 18.78 -2.90 -18.58
C LEU A 222 18.29 -2.17 -19.84
N PRO A 223 17.32 -1.24 -19.71
CA PRO A 223 16.90 -0.44 -20.84
C PRO A 223 18.06 0.41 -21.36
N ILE A 224 18.17 0.53 -22.68
CA ILE A 224 19.23 1.29 -23.37
C ILE A 224 19.30 2.72 -22.84
N THR A 225 18.17 3.32 -22.46
CA THR A 225 18.11 4.69 -21.91
C THR A 225 18.95 4.91 -20.66
N ILE A 226 19.33 3.86 -19.92
CA ILE A 226 20.25 3.99 -18.78
C ILE A 226 21.67 4.38 -19.23
N THR A 227 22.09 4.02 -20.46
CA THR A 227 23.38 4.44 -21.00
C THR A 227 23.40 5.91 -21.44
N GLU A 228 22.22 6.54 -21.52
CA GLU A 228 22.06 7.95 -21.89
C GLU A 228 22.07 8.88 -20.67
N VAL A 229 22.05 8.33 -19.45
CA VAL A 229 22.04 9.13 -18.21
C VAL A 229 23.38 9.85 -18.04
N ARG A 230 23.33 11.17 -18.17
CA ARG A 230 24.46 12.06 -17.88
C ARG A 230 24.35 12.57 -16.45
N ASN A 231 25.04 11.94 -15.51
CA ASN A 231 25.23 12.54 -14.18
C ASN A 231 26.36 13.59 -14.28
N PRO A 232 26.15 14.83 -13.81
CA PRO A 232 27.15 15.89 -13.91
C PRO A 232 28.43 15.63 -13.10
N LEU A 233 28.39 14.68 -12.16
CA LEU A 233 29.47 14.35 -11.24
C LEU A 233 30.10 12.97 -11.52
N ILE A 234 29.40 12.06 -12.20
CA ILE A 234 29.86 10.68 -12.45
C ILE A 234 29.55 10.29 -13.90
N THR A 235 30.56 9.88 -14.66
CA THR A 235 30.37 9.36 -16.02
C THR A 235 29.84 7.92 -16.00
N TYR A 236 29.14 7.49 -17.05
CA TYR A 236 28.66 6.10 -17.15
C TYR A 236 29.80 5.07 -17.04
N ASP A 237 30.96 5.37 -17.61
CA ASP A 237 32.14 4.50 -17.53
C ASP A 237 32.72 4.35 -16.11
N VAL A 238 32.50 5.33 -15.23
CA VAL A 238 32.89 5.26 -13.81
C VAL A 238 31.82 4.56 -12.96
N PHE A 239 30.56 4.59 -13.41
CA PHE A 239 29.44 4.00 -12.70
C PHE A 239 29.26 2.49 -12.96
N LYS A 240 29.60 2.00 -14.16
CA LYS A 240 29.48 0.59 -14.54
C LYS A 240 30.38 -0.32 -13.69
#